data_AF-A0A3D1H519-F1
#
_entry.id   AF-A0A3D1H519-F1
#
_cell.length_a   1.000
_cell.length_b   1.000
_cell.length_c   1.000
_cell.angle_alpha   90.00
_cell.angle_beta   90.00
_cell.angle_gamma   90.00
#
_symmetry.space_group_name_H-M   'P 1'
#
loop_
_entity.id
_entity.type
_entity.pdbx_description
1 polymer ?
#
loop_
_entity_poly.entity_id
_entity_poly.type
_entity_poly.pdbx_seq_one_letter_code
_entity_poly.pdbx_strand_id
1 'polypeptide(L)'
;MINTILSYTTRRLNTLVLGLLVFIFSCKTGEELPNMAPETKLSVENINLSGDKRLNSTVNLTWFGTDVDGYVRHYEIKINEGEWFKTQIQDSTFLFDIDPDADSTDIEFYVRAVDDENVADPTPAYIKVPLKNSPPIVSFDKTSVTEDTTNLVISFRYRASDPDGDATLKKGFIRANEGAWSEIDLNQKLISLIAENTSTLGKGKAKLYYGIEKNASLTIDGFVNGGDNIIQLKVSDIANSESKVDSTINIYTKAKTSDLLAVGGHNKSLSATYNALIATNYQDLDVVDYARDGGKYQPKFWDPTFRLLAMEYDKIFFHTEEGTTSNPFSGLDGTLLDFAAPVIQQLIDNNKKVLVSTSFSNGADLSIIGDVLS
;
A
#
# COMPACT_ATOMS: atom_id res chain seq x y z
N MET A 1 77.51 -91.49 -13.38
CA MET A 1 78.56 -91.90 -12.44
C MET A 1 78.87 -90.71 -11.54
N ILE A 2 78.58 -90.85 -10.24
CA ILE A 2 79.16 -90.13 -9.07
C ILE A 2 78.82 -88.63 -8.84
N ASN A 3 78.02 -88.43 -7.79
CA ASN A 3 77.91 -87.36 -6.77
C ASN A 3 78.80 -86.11 -6.85
N THR A 4 78.25 -84.94 -6.49
CA THR A 4 78.62 -84.20 -5.24
C THR A 4 77.53 -83.18 -4.84
N ILE A 5 77.34 -83.04 -3.53
CA ILE A 5 76.41 -82.16 -2.79
C ILE A 5 76.97 -80.73 -2.70
N LEU A 6 76.10 -79.72 -2.75
CA LEU A 6 76.37 -78.36 -2.24
C LEU A 6 75.15 -77.89 -1.43
N SER A 7 75.34 -77.71 -0.12
CA SER A 7 74.38 -77.12 0.80
C SER A 7 74.50 -75.60 0.78
N TYR A 8 73.40 -74.87 0.62
CA TYR A 8 73.31 -73.47 1.00
C TYR A 8 72.00 -73.18 1.72
N THR A 9 72.18 -72.70 2.96
CA THR A 9 71.16 -72.12 3.83
C THR A 9 70.88 -70.70 3.33
N THR A 10 69.63 -70.39 2.97
CA THR A 10 69.24 -69.01 2.69
C THR A 10 68.01 -68.65 3.51
N ARG A 11 68.27 -67.77 4.49
CA ARG A 11 67.30 -67.10 5.36
C ARG A 11 66.13 -66.56 4.53
N ARG A 12 64.91 -66.87 4.95
CA ARG A 12 63.71 -66.15 4.51
C ARG A 12 63.85 -64.69 4.97
N LEU A 13 64.28 -63.81 4.07
CA LEU A 13 64.20 -62.39 4.28
C LEU A 13 62.78 -61.96 3.92
N ASN A 14 62.04 -61.57 4.96
CA ASN A 14 60.63 -61.16 4.92
C ASN A 14 60.40 -60.08 3.84
N THR A 15 59.68 -60.44 2.78
CA THR A 15 59.12 -59.51 1.78
C THR A 15 58.19 -58.45 2.38
N LEU A 16 57.86 -58.57 3.67
CA LEU A 16 57.10 -57.58 4.44
C LEU A 16 57.88 -56.29 4.76
N VAL A 17 59.22 -56.31 4.74
CA VAL A 17 60.04 -55.14 5.14
C VAL A 17 60.28 -54.18 3.97
N LEU A 18 60.22 -54.64 2.72
CA LEU A 18 60.44 -53.80 1.55
C LEU A 18 59.16 -53.08 1.06
N GLY A 19 57.97 -53.61 1.36
CA GLY A 19 56.68 -52.98 1.06
C GLY A 19 56.26 -51.89 2.04
N LEU A 20 56.82 -51.89 3.26
CA LEU A 20 56.49 -50.91 4.30
C LEU A 20 57.29 -49.60 4.16
N LEU A 21 58.40 -49.61 3.42
CA LEU A 21 59.30 -48.46 3.27
C LEU A 21 58.91 -47.49 2.14
N VAL A 22 57.93 -47.85 1.31
CA VAL A 22 57.49 -47.01 0.16
C VAL A 22 56.24 -46.16 0.47
N PHE A 23 55.57 -46.37 1.61
CA PHE A 23 54.38 -45.60 2.00
C PHE A 23 54.65 -44.42 2.96
N ILE A 24 55.89 -44.23 3.41
CA ILE A 24 56.20 -43.25 4.48
C ILE A 24 56.78 -41.92 3.97
N PHE A 25 56.99 -41.76 2.66
CA PHE A 25 57.58 -40.54 2.11
C PHE A 25 56.98 -40.19 0.74
N SER A 26 55.68 -39.90 0.68
CA SER A 26 55.19 -38.94 -0.32
C SER A 26 53.78 -38.44 -0.01
N CYS A 27 53.65 -37.73 1.11
CA CYS A 27 52.80 -36.56 1.12
C CYS A 27 53.61 -35.51 1.87
N LYS A 28 54.34 -34.67 1.14
CA LYS A 28 54.80 -33.41 1.71
C LYS A 28 53.52 -32.65 2.00
N THR A 29 53.13 -32.58 3.26
CA THR A 29 52.21 -31.54 3.74
C THR A 29 52.84 -30.23 3.26
N GLY A 30 52.18 -29.54 2.33
CA GLY A 30 52.62 -28.22 1.91
C GLY A 30 52.78 -27.37 3.16
N GLU A 31 53.84 -26.56 3.21
CA GLU A 31 53.94 -25.55 4.26
C GLU A 31 52.75 -24.61 4.08
N GLU A 32 52.00 -24.35 5.14
CA GLU A 32 50.96 -23.32 5.12
C GLU A 32 51.63 -22.02 4.68
N LEU A 33 51.16 -21.47 3.56
CA LEU A 33 51.61 -20.17 3.12
C LEU A 33 51.16 -19.14 4.16
N PRO A 34 51.96 -18.10 4.42
CA PRO A 34 51.54 -17.05 5.34
C PRO A 34 50.29 -16.37 4.78
N ASN A 35 49.27 -16.22 5.63
CA ASN A 35 47.98 -15.63 5.24
C ASN A 35 48.15 -14.27 4.54
N MET A 36 47.50 -14.12 3.40
CA MET A 36 47.43 -12.90 2.62
C MET A 36 46.06 -12.26 2.78
N ALA A 37 46.01 -10.94 2.95
CA ALA A 37 44.72 -10.26 3.06
C ALA A 37 43.93 -10.36 1.73
N PRO A 38 42.60 -10.47 1.78
CA PRO A 38 41.77 -10.59 0.59
C PRO A 38 41.71 -9.26 -0.19
N GLU A 39 41.26 -9.32 -1.45
CA GLU A 39 40.93 -8.16 -2.28
C GLU A 39 39.42 -8.07 -2.55
N THR A 40 38.87 -6.85 -2.54
CA THR A 40 37.45 -6.56 -2.75
C THR A 40 37.24 -5.63 -3.94
N LYS A 41 36.20 -5.88 -4.74
CA LYS A 41 35.81 -5.01 -5.85
C LYS A 41 34.30 -4.82 -5.90
N LEU A 42 33.89 -3.63 -6.33
CA LEU A 42 32.50 -3.34 -6.70
C LEU A 42 32.31 -3.64 -8.18
N SER A 43 31.10 -4.05 -8.57
CA SER A 43 30.77 -4.26 -9.99
C SER A 43 30.73 -2.96 -10.79
N VAL A 44 30.59 -1.82 -10.11
CA VAL A 44 30.65 -0.47 -10.69
C VAL A 44 31.81 0.27 -10.04
N GLU A 45 32.70 0.81 -10.86
CA GLU A 45 33.88 1.56 -10.36
C GLU A 45 33.54 3.02 -10.04
N ASN A 46 32.66 3.66 -10.83
CA ASN A 46 32.23 5.04 -10.59
C ASN A 46 30.81 5.32 -11.10
N ILE A 47 30.16 6.31 -10.49
CA ILE A 47 28.88 6.85 -10.95
C ILE A 47 29.09 8.34 -11.23
N ASN A 48 29.35 8.67 -12.50
CA ASN A 48 29.61 10.05 -12.94
C ASN A 48 28.32 10.79 -13.31
N LEU A 49 27.35 10.78 -12.39
CA LEU A 49 26.06 11.45 -12.56
C LEU A 49 26.02 12.76 -11.76
N SER A 50 25.47 13.81 -12.36
CA SER A 50 25.41 15.15 -11.77
C SER A 50 24.14 15.90 -12.20
N GLY A 51 23.79 16.95 -11.45
CA GLY A 51 22.58 17.73 -11.67
C GLY A 51 21.33 16.84 -11.64
N ASP A 52 20.47 16.99 -12.64
CA ASP A 52 19.21 16.23 -12.76
C ASP A 52 19.40 14.76 -13.19
N LYS A 53 20.62 14.34 -13.51
CA LYS A 53 20.91 12.97 -13.94
C LYS A 53 21.32 12.03 -12.81
N ARG A 54 21.33 12.52 -11.56
CA ARG A 54 21.68 11.75 -10.35
C ARG A 54 20.69 10.60 -10.14
N LEU A 55 21.10 9.59 -9.37
CA LEU A 55 20.26 8.41 -9.09
C LEU A 55 19.13 8.77 -8.13
N ASN A 56 18.06 8.00 -8.15
CA ASN A 56 17.08 7.98 -7.07
C ASN A 56 17.68 7.30 -5.82
N SER A 57 17.05 7.50 -4.66
CA SER A 57 17.48 7.01 -3.34
C SER A 57 17.48 5.49 -3.19
N THR A 58 16.79 4.76 -4.08
CA THR A 58 16.85 3.29 -4.14
C THR A 58 17.90 2.82 -5.15
N VAL A 59 19.03 2.27 -4.67
CA VAL A 59 20.18 1.88 -5.51
C VAL A 59 20.55 0.42 -5.29
N ASN A 60 20.70 -0.32 -6.39
CA ASN A 60 21.23 -1.69 -6.36
C ASN A 60 22.76 -1.67 -6.50
N LEU A 61 23.46 -2.32 -5.57
CA LEU A 61 24.92 -2.45 -5.56
C LEU A 61 25.32 -3.91 -5.47
N THR A 62 26.39 -4.28 -6.18
CA THR A 62 26.97 -5.63 -6.20
C THR A 62 28.48 -5.54 -5.99
N TRP A 63 29.03 -6.49 -5.26
CA TRP A 63 30.44 -6.60 -4.93
C TRP A 63 30.89 -8.07 -4.92
N PHE A 64 32.20 -8.27 -5.03
CA PHE A 64 32.82 -9.57 -4.87
C PHE A 64 34.19 -9.42 -4.22
N GLY A 65 34.72 -10.53 -3.72
CA GLY A 65 36.05 -10.57 -3.12
C GLY A 65 36.77 -11.85 -3.49
N THR A 66 38.09 -11.78 -3.53
CA THR A 66 38.97 -12.90 -3.85
C THR A 66 40.05 -13.01 -2.80
N ASP A 67 40.37 -14.24 -2.45
CA ASP A 67 41.46 -14.57 -1.56
C ASP A 67 42.38 -15.59 -2.25
N VAL A 68 43.70 -15.41 -2.13
CA VAL A 68 44.69 -16.12 -2.96
C VAL A 68 45.18 -17.41 -2.31
N ASP A 69 45.08 -17.50 -0.98
CA ASP A 69 45.52 -18.62 -0.16
C ASP A 69 44.41 -19.21 0.72
N GLY A 70 43.28 -18.52 0.88
CA GLY A 70 42.11 -19.01 1.58
C GLY A 70 40.79 -18.77 0.84
N TYR A 71 39.74 -18.44 1.60
CA TYR A 71 38.44 -18.05 1.07
C TYR A 71 37.84 -16.88 1.83
N VAL A 72 37.04 -16.07 1.13
CA VAL A 72 36.28 -14.99 1.77
C VAL A 72 35.18 -15.58 2.67
N ARG A 73 35.31 -15.36 3.97
CA ARG A 73 34.37 -15.83 4.99
C ARG A 73 33.09 -14.99 5.03
N HIS A 74 33.24 -13.67 4.89
CA HIS A 74 32.14 -12.70 4.86
C HIS A 74 32.60 -11.35 4.30
N TYR A 75 31.64 -10.45 4.11
CA TYR A 75 31.88 -9.05 3.79
C TYR A 75 31.48 -8.16 4.95
N GLU A 76 32.07 -6.98 4.98
CA GLU A 76 31.64 -5.89 5.84
C GLU A 76 31.31 -4.69 4.94
N ILE A 77 30.15 -4.06 5.17
CA ILE A 77 29.71 -2.85 4.46
C ILE A 77 29.68 -1.67 5.42
N LYS A 78 30.01 -0.47 4.94
CA LYS A 78 29.93 0.77 5.70
C LYS A 78 29.37 1.87 4.82
N ILE A 79 28.46 2.66 5.36
CA ILE A 79 27.82 3.79 4.69
C ILE A 79 28.26 5.07 5.42
N ASN A 80 28.80 6.04 4.68
CA ASN A 80 29.34 7.29 5.19
C ASN A 80 30.35 7.04 6.35
N GLU A 81 30.25 7.82 7.42
CA GLU A 81 31.05 7.69 8.64
C GLU A 81 30.45 6.67 9.65
N GLY A 82 29.55 5.79 9.20
CA GLY A 82 28.89 4.81 10.04
C GLY A 82 29.77 3.61 10.45
N GLU A 83 29.14 2.65 11.12
CA GLU A 83 29.78 1.40 11.54
C GLU A 83 29.86 0.37 10.40
N TRP A 84 30.80 -0.58 10.53
CA TRP A 84 30.88 -1.73 9.64
C TRP A 84 29.82 -2.78 10.00
N PHE A 85 29.01 -3.16 9.02
CA PHE A 85 28.00 -4.20 9.14
C PHE A 85 28.43 -5.46 8.41
N LYS A 86 28.47 -6.57 9.14
CA LYS A 86 28.78 -7.89 8.59
C LYS A 86 27.63 -8.43 7.74
N THR A 87 27.96 -8.95 6.56
CA THR A 87 27.03 -9.64 5.67
C THR A 87 27.71 -10.79 4.92
N GLN A 88 26.92 -11.76 4.45
CA GLN A 88 27.41 -12.85 3.59
C GLN A 88 26.88 -12.74 2.16
N ILE A 89 26.05 -11.73 1.88
CA ILE A 89 25.53 -11.47 0.54
C ILE A 89 26.56 -10.69 -0.29
N GLN A 90 26.39 -10.74 -1.61
CA GLN A 90 27.25 -10.08 -2.59
C GLN A 90 26.53 -8.98 -3.37
N ASP A 91 25.22 -8.85 -3.19
CA ASP A 91 24.41 -7.81 -3.76
C ASP A 91 23.28 -7.41 -2.80
N SER A 92 22.84 -6.16 -2.90
CA SER A 92 21.65 -5.69 -2.20
C SER A 92 21.10 -4.44 -2.87
N THR A 93 19.80 -4.22 -2.67
CA THR A 93 19.15 -2.94 -2.97
C THR A 93 19.10 -2.14 -1.68
N PHE A 94 19.69 -0.96 -1.69
CA PHE A 94 19.73 -0.03 -0.58
C PHE A 94 18.74 1.09 -0.81
N LEU A 95 17.97 1.42 0.22
CA LEU A 95 17.28 2.69 0.32
C LEU A 95 18.17 3.62 1.14
N PHE A 96 18.73 4.63 0.50
CA PHE A 96 19.58 5.60 1.16
C PHE A 96 18.79 6.81 1.63
N ASP A 97 19.10 7.29 2.84
CA ASP A 97 18.48 8.49 3.38
C ASP A 97 18.99 9.73 2.65
N ILE A 98 18.07 10.64 2.35
CA ILE A 98 18.37 12.00 1.92
C ILE A 98 17.97 12.91 3.08
N ASP A 99 18.87 13.84 3.44
CA ASP A 99 18.59 14.77 4.54
C ASP A 99 17.27 15.51 4.29
N PRO A 100 16.47 15.75 5.34
CA PRO A 100 15.27 16.56 5.21
C PRO A 100 15.59 17.91 4.57
N ASP A 101 14.76 18.32 3.61
CA ASP A 101 14.88 19.58 2.86
C ASP A 101 16.07 19.64 1.87
N ALA A 102 16.82 18.54 1.69
CA ALA A 102 17.85 18.43 0.65
C ALA A 102 17.29 17.81 -0.64
N ASP A 103 17.52 18.48 -1.79
CA ASP A 103 17.17 17.94 -3.11
C ASP A 103 18.15 16.84 -3.58
N SER A 104 19.37 16.82 -3.03
CA SER A 104 20.41 15.87 -3.43
C SER A 104 21.40 15.62 -2.30
N THR A 105 21.94 14.41 -2.25
CA THR A 105 23.02 14.03 -1.34
C THR A 105 23.99 13.06 -2.02
N ASP A 106 25.24 13.07 -1.60
CA ASP A 106 26.24 12.09 -2.05
C ASP A 106 26.45 11.07 -0.93
N ILE A 107 26.21 9.79 -1.20
CA ILE A 107 26.47 8.71 -0.26
C ILE A 107 27.81 8.07 -0.54
N GLU A 108 28.61 7.88 0.51
CA GLU A 108 29.86 7.14 0.45
C GLU A 108 29.60 5.68 0.84
N PHE A 109 29.76 4.75 -0.10
CA PHE A 109 29.59 3.32 0.15
C PHE A 109 30.94 2.63 0.14
N TYR A 110 31.22 1.88 1.20
CA TYR A 110 32.43 1.08 1.37
C TYR A 110 32.08 -0.39 1.57
N VAL A 111 32.86 -1.29 0.97
CA VAL A 111 32.77 -2.73 1.21
C VAL A 111 34.15 -3.36 1.27
N ARG A 112 34.34 -4.30 2.18
CA ARG A 112 35.57 -5.09 2.30
C ARG A 112 35.27 -6.56 2.58
N ALA A 113 36.07 -7.44 1.99
CA ALA A 113 36.09 -8.86 2.28
C ALA A 113 36.87 -9.14 3.57
N VAL A 114 36.46 -10.18 4.29
CA VAL A 114 37.17 -10.73 5.45
C VAL A 114 37.34 -12.23 5.22
N ASP A 115 38.58 -12.70 5.27
CA ASP A 115 38.96 -14.09 5.01
C ASP A 115 38.61 -15.06 6.17
N ASP A 116 39.00 -16.32 6.02
CA ASP A 116 38.79 -17.37 7.02
C ASP A 116 39.70 -17.27 8.24
N GLU A 117 40.77 -16.47 8.17
CA GLU A 117 41.64 -16.12 9.29
C GLU A 117 41.27 -14.79 9.99
N ASN A 118 40.15 -14.18 9.61
CA ASN A 118 39.65 -12.89 10.08
C ASN A 118 40.54 -11.68 9.74
N VAL A 119 41.33 -11.74 8.67
CA VAL A 119 42.00 -10.58 8.10
C VAL A 119 41.06 -9.90 7.09
N ALA A 120 40.88 -8.60 7.27
CA ALA A 120 40.07 -7.77 6.38
C ALA A 120 40.92 -7.19 5.26
N ASP A 121 40.32 -6.99 4.08
CA ASP A 121 40.94 -6.24 2.99
C ASP A 121 41.39 -4.84 3.49
N PRO A 122 42.71 -4.52 3.40
CA PRO A 122 43.26 -3.25 3.85
C PRO A 122 42.87 -2.07 2.95
N THR A 123 42.36 -2.35 1.75
CA THR A 123 41.93 -1.39 0.73
C THR A 123 40.46 -1.60 0.38
N PRO A 124 39.51 -1.23 1.28
CA PRO A 124 38.09 -1.38 1.00
C PRO A 124 37.69 -0.78 -0.35
N ALA A 125 36.86 -1.50 -1.10
CA ALA A 125 36.27 -0.97 -2.30
C ALA A 125 35.33 0.18 -1.94
N TYR A 126 35.38 1.25 -2.72
CA TYR A 126 34.68 2.50 -2.46
C TYR A 126 33.93 2.98 -3.71
N ILE A 127 32.71 3.45 -3.52
CA ILE A 127 31.97 4.19 -4.54
C ILE A 127 31.21 5.36 -3.94
N LYS A 128 31.24 6.47 -4.66
CA LYS A 128 30.39 7.63 -4.38
C LYS A 128 29.09 7.50 -5.16
N VAL A 129 27.96 7.49 -4.46
CA VAL A 129 26.63 7.34 -5.02
C VAL A 129 25.91 8.69 -4.99
N PRO A 130 25.85 9.43 -6.12
CA PRO A 130 25.19 10.71 -6.18
C PRO A 130 23.67 10.53 -6.31
N LEU A 131 22.92 10.91 -5.27
CA LEU A 131 21.47 10.81 -5.19
C LEU A 131 20.79 12.16 -5.43
N LYS A 132 19.59 12.13 -6.02
CA LYS A 132 18.65 13.25 -6.13
C LYS A 132 17.26 12.73 -5.81
N ASN A 133 16.56 13.44 -4.92
CA ASN A 133 15.21 13.10 -4.52
C ASN A 133 14.21 13.42 -5.64
N SER A 134 13.25 12.54 -5.86
CA SER A 134 12.14 12.73 -6.80
C SER A 134 10.87 13.03 -6.01
N PRO A 135 10.17 14.14 -6.29
CA PRO A 135 8.92 14.44 -5.59
C PRO A 135 7.90 13.32 -5.77
N PRO A 136 7.14 12.96 -4.72
CA PRO A 136 6.15 11.91 -4.80
C PRO A 136 4.96 12.33 -5.65
N ILE A 137 4.07 11.37 -5.93
CA ILE A 137 2.89 11.56 -6.76
C ILE A 137 1.65 11.09 -5.99
N VAL A 138 0.58 11.88 -6.03
CA VAL A 138 -0.75 11.48 -5.56
C VAL A 138 -1.77 11.65 -6.67
N SER A 139 -2.76 10.76 -6.72
CA SER A 139 -3.87 10.89 -7.66
C SER A 139 -5.18 10.32 -7.10
N PHE A 140 -6.29 11.01 -7.35
CA PHE A 140 -7.62 10.45 -7.14
C PHE A 140 -7.89 9.33 -8.15
N ASP A 141 -8.49 8.24 -7.69
CA ASP A 141 -9.12 7.30 -8.60
C ASP A 141 -10.41 7.93 -9.14
N LYS A 142 -10.33 8.55 -10.31
CA LYS A 142 -11.44 9.28 -10.95
C LYS A 142 -12.70 8.43 -11.09
N THR A 143 -12.56 7.11 -11.24
CA THR A 143 -13.70 6.19 -11.33
C THR A 143 -14.42 6.02 -9.99
N SER A 144 -13.78 6.35 -8.87
CA SER A 144 -14.34 6.25 -7.51
C SER A 144 -15.00 7.54 -7.01
N VAL A 145 -14.58 8.71 -7.52
CA VAL A 145 -15.06 10.02 -7.05
C VAL A 145 -16.48 10.29 -7.56
N THR A 146 -17.31 10.97 -6.77
CA THR A 146 -18.61 11.48 -7.25
C THR A 146 -18.44 12.57 -8.30
N GLU A 147 -19.22 12.52 -9.39
CA GLU A 147 -18.91 13.27 -10.63
C GLU A 147 -19.50 14.68 -10.76
N ASP A 148 -20.40 15.12 -9.88
CA ASP A 148 -20.98 16.47 -9.94
C ASP A 148 -21.72 16.80 -8.65
N THR A 149 -22.74 16.00 -8.33
CA THR A 149 -23.57 16.21 -7.15
C THR A 149 -23.60 14.94 -6.31
N THR A 150 -23.40 15.11 -5.01
CA THR A 150 -23.67 14.08 -4.01
C THR A 150 -24.80 14.52 -3.07
N ASN A 151 -25.29 13.58 -2.26
CA ASN A 151 -26.15 13.92 -1.13
C ASN A 151 -25.29 14.47 0.01
N LEU A 152 -25.21 13.79 1.15
CA LEU A 152 -24.45 14.29 2.30
C LEU A 152 -22.96 13.90 2.28
N VAL A 153 -22.57 12.90 1.47
CA VAL A 153 -21.29 12.19 1.60
C VAL A 153 -20.48 12.23 0.30
N ILE A 154 -19.23 12.68 0.37
CA ILE A 154 -18.26 12.52 -0.71
C ILE A 154 -17.34 11.34 -0.36
N SER A 155 -17.31 10.31 -1.20
CA SER A 155 -16.41 9.15 -1.04
C SER A 155 -15.50 9.00 -2.23
N PHE A 156 -14.24 8.63 -2.01
CA PHE A 156 -13.29 8.39 -3.08
C PHE A 156 -12.14 7.47 -2.62
N ARG A 157 -11.49 6.86 -3.61
CA ARG A 157 -10.18 6.25 -3.45
C ARG A 157 -9.10 7.14 -4.03
N TYR A 158 -7.89 6.99 -3.52
CA TYR A 158 -6.71 7.63 -4.07
C TYR A 158 -5.53 6.65 -4.11
N ARG A 159 -4.53 7.00 -4.91
CA ARG A 159 -3.23 6.34 -4.99
C ARG A 159 -2.14 7.35 -4.70
N ALA A 160 -1.12 6.92 -3.98
CA ALA A 160 0.11 7.67 -3.79
C ALA A 160 1.26 6.72 -4.09
N SER A 161 2.30 7.25 -4.73
CA SER A 161 3.50 6.52 -5.10
C SER A 161 4.69 7.44 -5.11
N ASP A 162 5.88 6.89 -4.88
CA ASP A 162 7.12 7.65 -4.92
C ASP A 162 8.10 7.04 -5.93
N PRO A 163 8.65 7.81 -6.90
CA PRO A 163 9.68 7.31 -7.82
C PRO A 163 10.95 6.81 -7.11
N ASP A 164 11.19 7.25 -5.88
CA ASP A 164 12.25 6.79 -5.00
C ASP A 164 11.94 5.45 -4.31
N GLY A 165 10.67 5.01 -4.39
CA GLY A 165 10.14 3.77 -3.82
C GLY A 165 9.06 4.07 -2.79
N ASP A 166 7.90 3.42 -2.85
CA ASP A 166 6.73 3.78 -2.01
C ASP A 166 6.98 3.79 -0.48
N ALA A 167 8.04 3.14 -0.02
CA ALA A 167 8.48 3.18 1.39
C ALA A 167 9.04 4.56 1.82
N THR A 168 9.39 5.44 0.88
CA THR A 168 9.85 6.82 1.15
C THR A 168 8.71 7.79 1.36
N LEU A 169 7.46 7.39 1.08
CA LEU A 169 6.29 8.21 1.41
C LEU A 169 6.19 8.39 2.92
N LYS A 170 6.14 9.64 3.36
CA LYS A 170 6.19 10.02 4.77
C LYS A 170 4.83 10.47 5.29
N LYS A 171 4.17 11.40 4.60
CA LYS A 171 2.90 12.00 5.04
C LYS A 171 1.92 12.15 3.89
N GLY A 172 0.63 11.98 4.18
CA GLY A 172 -0.45 12.40 3.30
C GLY A 172 -1.19 13.58 3.89
N PHE A 173 -1.72 14.44 3.04
CA PHE A 173 -2.52 15.59 3.45
C PHE A 173 -3.78 15.71 2.61
N ILE A 174 -4.86 16.12 3.26
CA ILE A 174 -6.15 16.42 2.65
C ILE A 174 -6.63 17.80 3.08
N ARG A 175 -7.38 18.48 2.21
CA ARG A 175 -8.21 19.63 2.58
C ARG A 175 -9.46 19.71 1.71
N ALA A 176 -10.47 20.40 2.22
CA ALA A 176 -11.64 20.81 1.44
C ALA A 176 -11.57 22.30 1.14
N ASN A 177 -11.74 22.68 -0.13
CA ASN A 177 -11.69 24.06 -0.60
C ASN A 177 -10.43 24.78 -0.08
N GLU A 178 -10.61 25.99 0.45
CA GLU A 178 -9.55 26.77 1.10
C GLU A 178 -9.45 26.51 2.62
N GLY A 179 -9.73 25.28 3.04
CA GLY A 179 -9.45 24.80 4.39
C GLY A 179 -7.95 24.59 4.64
N ALA A 180 -7.61 24.34 5.90
CA ALA A 180 -6.27 23.94 6.32
C ALA A 180 -5.96 22.50 5.88
N TRP A 181 -4.69 22.26 5.56
CA TRP A 181 -4.20 20.89 5.31
C TRP A 181 -4.24 20.08 6.60
N SER A 182 -4.91 18.93 6.54
CA SER A 182 -4.97 17.95 7.62
C SER A 182 -4.20 16.70 7.21
N GLU A 183 -3.39 16.16 8.11
CA GLU A 183 -2.62 14.93 7.86
C GLU A 183 -3.56 13.71 7.80
N ILE A 184 -3.29 12.78 6.88
CA ILE A 184 -4.04 11.52 6.71
C ILE A 184 -3.11 10.32 6.74
N ASP A 185 -3.64 9.19 7.22
CA ASP A 185 -2.95 7.90 7.16
C ASP A 185 -2.87 7.40 5.72
N LEU A 186 -1.64 7.31 5.19
CA LEU A 186 -1.38 6.85 3.84
C LEU A 186 -1.79 5.40 3.59
N ASN A 187 -1.96 4.58 4.63
CA ASN A 187 -2.43 3.20 4.49
C ASN A 187 -3.93 3.13 4.16
N GLN A 188 -4.68 4.21 4.41
CA GLN A 188 -6.13 4.25 4.24
C GLN A 188 -6.50 4.78 2.85
N LYS A 189 -6.75 3.88 1.90
CA LYS A 189 -6.97 4.25 0.49
C LYS A 189 -8.41 4.59 0.12
N LEU A 190 -9.37 4.47 1.04
CA LEU A 190 -10.78 4.85 0.85
C LEU A 190 -11.12 5.89 1.92
N ILE A 191 -11.57 7.06 1.49
CA ILE A 191 -11.92 8.18 2.36
C ILE A 191 -13.35 8.61 2.08
N SER A 192 -14.10 8.89 3.14
CA SER A 192 -15.42 9.52 3.08
C SER A 192 -15.48 10.78 3.93
N LEU A 193 -16.10 11.83 3.37
CA LEU A 193 -16.31 13.12 4.01
C LEU A 193 -17.81 13.40 4.14
N ILE A 194 -18.22 13.86 5.31
CA ILE A 194 -19.59 14.30 5.61
C ILE A 194 -19.54 15.53 6.50
N ALA A 195 -20.42 16.51 6.28
CA ALA A 195 -20.48 17.71 7.13
C ALA A 195 -20.66 17.32 8.61
N GLU A 196 -19.99 18.03 9.53
CA GLU A 196 -20.12 17.78 10.97
C GLU A 196 -21.55 18.00 11.47
N ASN A 197 -22.25 18.97 10.87
CA ASN A 197 -23.69 19.16 11.00
C ASN A 197 -24.31 19.20 9.60
N THR A 198 -25.05 18.15 9.24
CA THR A 198 -25.62 17.96 7.90
C THR A 198 -26.83 18.85 7.60
N SER A 199 -27.44 19.48 8.62
CA SER A 199 -28.59 20.38 8.47
C SER A 199 -28.22 21.87 8.43
N THR A 200 -26.96 22.22 8.73
CA THR A 200 -26.50 23.62 8.71
C THR A 200 -25.87 23.96 7.36
N LEU A 201 -26.43 24.93 6.65
CA LEU A 201 -25.89 25.39 5.36
C LEU A 201 -24.62 26.23 5.53
N GLY A 202 -23.75 26.15 4.52
CA GLY A 202 -22.57 26.99 4.39
C GLY A 202 -21.26 26.33 4.81
N LYS A 203 -20.21 27.16 4.90
CA LYS A 203 -18.85 26.73 5.24
C LYS A 203 -18.78 26.25 6.69
N GLY A 204 -18.21 25.09 6.90
CA GLY A 204 -18.03 24.48 8.21
C GLY A 204 -16.94 23.41 8.21
N LYS A 205 -17.09 22.44 9.11
CA LYS A 205 -16.21 21.27 9.21
C LYS A 205 -16.87 20.04 8.60
N ALA A 206 -16.05 19.10 8.17
CA ALA A 206 -16.47 17.76 7.78
C ALA A 206 -15.74 16.71 8.61
N LYS A 207 -16.46 15.66 8.99
CA LYS A 207 -15.90 14.43 9.55
C LYS A 207 -15.33 13.59 8.41
N LEU A 208 -14.13 13.08 8.63
CA LEU A 208 -13.43 12.16 7.73
C LEU A 208 -13.47 10.75 8.31
N TYR A 209 -13.81 9.77 7.47
CA TYR A 209 -13.83 8.36 7.80
C TYR A 209 -12.90 7.60 6.85
N TYR A 210 -12.16 6.63 7.40
CA TYR A 210 -11.37 5.70 6.62
C TYR A 210 -12.13 4.40 6.37
N GLY A 211 -12.04 3.88 5.14
CA GLY A 211 -12.58 2.58 4.78
C GLY A 211 -14.06 2.42 5.16
N ILE A 212 -14.34 1.41 5.98
CA ILE A 212 -15.68 1.12 6.53
C ILE A 212 -15.76 1.44 8.04
N GLU A 213 -14.85 2.26 8.56
CA GLU A 213 -14.87 2.64 9.97
C GLU A 213 -16.18 3.32 10.35
N LYS A 214 -16.62 3.08 11.59
CA LYS A 214 -17.88 3.61 12.14
C LYS A 214 -17.70 4.96 12.81
N ASN A 215 -16.50 5.25 13.30
CA ASN A 215 -16.16 6.51 13.96
C ASN A 215 -15.36 7.39 13.02
N ALA A 216 -15.54 8.71 13.12
CA ALA A 216 -14.74 9.65 12.38
C ALA A 216 -13.29 9.60 12.88
N SER A 217 -12.35 9.48 11.97
CA SER A 217 -10.93 9.42 12.27
C SER A 217 -10.35 10.81 12.55
N LEU A 218 -10.87 11.84 11.87
CA LEU A 218 -10.54 13.26 12.11
C LEU A 218 -11.62 14.20 11.56
N THR A 219 -11.47 15.50 11.82
CA THR A 219 -12.30 16.56 11.22
C THR A 219 -11.46 17.53 10.41
N ILE A 220 -11.93 17.92 9.23
CA ILE A 220 -11.32 18.94 8.37
C ILE A 220 -12.21 20.18 8.31
N ASP A 221 -11.62 21.36 8.13
CA ASP A 221 -12.36 22.59 7.88
C ASP A 221 -12.50 22.85 6.37
N GLY A 222 -13.15 23.96 6.02
CA GLY A 222 -13.27 24.41 4.64
C GLY A 222 -14.42 23.79 3.84
N PHE A 223 -15.00 22.69 4.32
CA PHE A 223 -16.14 22.02 3.68
C PHE A 223 -17.39 22.90 3.65
N VAL A 224 -18.14 22.89 2.56
CA VAL A 224 -19.36 23.69 2.38
C VAL A 224 -20.56 22.76 2.27
N ASN A 225 -21.42 22.73 3.30
CA ASN A 225 -22.64 21.94 3.27
C ASN A 225 -23.76 22.70 2.54
N GLY A 226 -24.51 22.02 1.67
CA GLY A 226 -25.46 22.66 0.75
C GLY A 226 -24.76 23.54 -0.30
N GLY A 227 -23.57 23.14 -0.74
CA GLY A 227 -22.76 23.90 -1.66
C GLY A 227 -21.62 23.09 -2.29
N ASP A 228 -20.80 23.83 -3.02
CA ASP A 228 -19.73 23.32 -3.87
C ASP A 228 -18.45 23.02 -3.07
N ASN A 229 -17.83 21.87 -3.37
CA ASN A 229 -16.61 21.40 -2.73
C ASN A 229 -15.58 20.90 -3.75
N ILE A 230 -14.35 21.35 -3.60
CA ILE A 230 -13.16 20.76 -4.22
C ILE A 230 -12.36 20.09 -3.13
N ILE A 231 -12.14 18.78 -3.25
CA ILE A 231 -11.30 18.03 -2.31
C ILE A 231 -9.91 17.91 -2.93
N GLN A 232 -8.89 18.17 -2.12
CA GLN A 232 -7.51 18.24 -2.59
C GLN A 232 -6.60 17.33 -1.76
N LEU A 233 -5.64 16.71 -2.43
CA LEU A 233 -4.65 15.82 -1.82
C LEU A 233 -3.24 16.26 -2.20
N LYS A 234 -2.32 16.11 -1.27
CA LYS A 234 -0.87 16.10 -1.52
C LYS A 234 -0.20 15.11 -0.59
N VAL A 235 0.99 14.66 -0.96
CA VAL A 235 1.82 13.78 -0.13
C VAL A 235 3.23 14.34 -0.04
N SER A 236 3.99 13.94 0.98
CA SER A 236 5.41 14.26 1.10
C SER A 236 6.23 13.02 1.36
N ASP A 237 7.51 13.08 1.00
CA ASP A 237 8.49 12.00 1.19
C ASP A 237 9.40 12.22 2.41
N ILE A 238 10.40 11.34 2.57
CA ILE A 238 11.42 11.40 3.63
C ILE A 238 12.23 12.70 3.61
N ALA A 239 12.47 13.26 2.42
CA ALA A 239 13.19 14.52 2.21
C ALA A 239 12.29 15.76 2.38
N ASN A 240 11.03 15.58 2.80
CA ASN A 240 9.98 16.61 2.90
C ASN A 240 9.60 17.25 1.55
N SER A 241 9.97 16.65 0.42
CA SER A 241 9.50 17.14 -0.88
C SER A 241 8.01 16.82 -1.01
N GLU A 242 7.23 17.78 -1.50
CA GLU A 242 5.79 17.63 -1.68
C GLU A 242 5.43 17.28 -3.12
N SER A 243 4.43 16.42 -3.28
CA SER A 243 3.81 16.16 -4.58
C SER A 243 3.13 17.42 -5.10
N LYS A 244 2.87 17.44 -6.42
CA LYS A 244 1.82 18.32 -6.95
C LYS A 244 0.50 18.00 -6.26
N VAL A 245 -0.30 19.03 -6.00
CA VAL A 245 -1.66 18.86 -5.48
C VAL A 245 -2.53 18.25 -6.56
N ASP A 246 -3.18 17.13 -6.26
CA ASP A 246 -4.30 16.64 -7.08
C ASP A 246 -5.63 17.12 -6.48
N SER A 247 -6.64 17.30 -7.32
CA SER A 247 -7.92 17.87 -6.90
C SER A 247 -9.07 17.18 -7.61
N THR A 248 -10.17 16.98 -6.88
CA THR A 248 -11.43 16.62 -7.53
C THR A 248 -11.90 17.77 -8.41
N ILE A 249 -12.83 17.46 -9.31
CA ILE A 249 -13.70 18.50 -9.86
C ILE A 249 -14.54 19.13 -8.74
N ASN A 250 -15.31 20.15 -9.09
CA ASN A 250 -16.29 20.72 -8.17
C ASN A 250 -17.42 19.70 -7.91
N ILE A 251 -17.72 19.46 -6.64
CA ILE A 251 -18.76 18.53 -6.19
C ILE A 251 -19.75 19.27 -5.29
N TYR A 252 -20.99 19.42 -5.76
CA TYR A 252 -22.08 19.96 -4.96
C TYR A 252 -22.54 18.91 -3.93
N THR A 253 -22.51 19.28 -2.65
CA THR A 253 -23.01 18.45 -1.53
C THR A 253 -24.33 19.04 -1.06
N LYS A 254 -25.41 18.24 -1.09
CA LYS A 254 -26.71 18.66 -0.54
C LYS A 254 -26.65 18.73 0.99
N ALA A 255 -27.53 19.54 1.58
CA ALA A 255 -27.79 19.50 3.01
C ALA A 255 -29.01 18.63 3.32
N LYS A 256 -29.04 18.08 4.54
CA LYS A 256 -30.17 17.34 5.09
C LYS A 256 -31.28 18.32 5.44
N THR A 257 -32.48 18.08 4.91
CA THR A 257 -33.66 18.93 5.14
C THR A 257 -34.75 18.23 5.94
N SER A 258 -34.72 16.89 6.02
CA SER A 258 -35.72 16.08 6.71
C SER A 258 -35.09 15.05 7.66
N ASP A 259 -35.87 14.54 8.61
CA ASP A 259 -35.51 13.36 9.40
C ASP A 259 -35.86 12.03 8.69
N LEU A 260 -36.56 12.09 7.56
CA LEU A 260 -36.92 10.96 6.70
C LEU A 260 -36.13 10.98 5.38
N LEU A 261 -35.44 9.87 5.10
CA LEU A 261 -34.84 9.57 3.81
C LEU A 261 -35.70 8.57 3.04
N ALA A 262 -36.23 8.97 1.88
CA ALA A 262 -36.78 8.03 0.91
C ALA A 262 -35.70 7.57 -0.07
N VAL A 263 -35.53 6.25 -0.16
CA VAL A 263 -34.59 5.59 -1.05
C VAL A 263 -35.38 4.85 -2.12
N GLY A 264 -35.31 5.37 -3.35
CA GLY A 264 -36.01 4.83 -4.50
C GLY A 264 -35.14 3.91 -5.35
N GLY A 265 -35.70 2.76 -5.68
CA GLY A 265 -35.13 1.76 -6.59
C GLY A 265 -36.09 1.34 -7.69
N HIS A 266 -37.13 2.15 -7.98
CA HIS A 266 -38.05 1.92 -9.08
C HIS A 266 -37.73 2.81 -10.29
N ASN A 267 -38.32 2.49 -11.43
CA ASN A 267 -38.34 3.43 -12.55
C ASN A 267 -38.91 4.81 -12.15
N LYS A 268 -38.54 5.84 -12.92
CA LYS A 268 -38.87 7.26 -12.66
C LYS A 268 -40.35 7.52 -12.35
N SER A 269 -41.27 6.83 -13.03
CA SER A 269 -42.72 7.04 -12.85
C SER A 269 -43.22 6.52 -11.51
N LEU A 270 -42.80 5.30 -11.15
CA LEU A 270 -43.15 4.70 -9.86
C LEU A 270 -42.47 5.41 -8.70
N SER A 271 -41.19 5.77 -8.82
CA SER A 271 -40.50 6.58 -7.79
C SER A 271 -41.23 7.91 -7.54
N ALA A 272 -41.71 8.59 -8.58
CA ALA A 272 -42.52 9.80 -8.42
C ALA A 272 -43.85 9.55 -7.69
N THR A 273 -44.49 8.40 -7.94
CA THR A 273 -45.73 8.01 -7.26
C THR A 273 -45.50 7.77 -5.77
N TYR A 274 -44.46 7.01 -5.39
CA TYR A 274 -44.09 6.81 -3.98
C TYR A 274 -43.75 8.14 -3.30
N ASN A 275 -42.92 8.98 -3.92
CA ASN A 275 -42.56 10.28 -3.36
C ASN A 275 -43.78 11.19 -3.12
N ALA A 276 -44.77 11.19 -4.03
CA ALA A 276 -46.01 11.95 -3.86
C ALA A 276 -46.87 11.42 -2.70
N LEU A 277 -46.95 10.10 -2.54
CA LEU A 277 -47.65 9.46 -1.42
C LEU A 277 -46.98 9.81 -0.08
N ILE A 278 -45.65 9.79 -0.03
CA ILE A 278 -44.89 10.16 1.16
C ILE A 278 -45.13 11.64 1.49
N ALA A 279 -44.95 12.54 0.52
CA ALA A 279 -45.10 13.98 0.71
C ALA A 279 -46.53 14.41 1.12
N THR A 280 -47.55 13.60 0.81
CA THR A 280 -48.93 13.84 1.26
C THR A 280 -49.12 13.54 2.75
N ASN A 281 -48.31 12.64 3.31
CA ASN A 281 -48.42 12.15 4.69
C ASN A 281 -47.28 12.59 5.60
N TYR A 282 -46.21 13.17 5.02
CA TYR A 282 -44.99 13.54 5.73
C TYR A 282 -44.43 14.85 5.15
N GLN A 283 -44.25 15.85 6.01
CA GLN A 283 -44.09 17.25 5.60
C GLN A 283 -42.77 17.54 4.88
N ASP A 284 -41.65 17.03 5.39
CA ASP A 284 -40.32 17.24 4.84
C ASP A 284 -39.74 15.91 4.36
N LEU A 285 -39.10 15.87 3.19
CA LEU A 285 -38.60 14.61 2.62
C LEU A 285 -37.29 14.83 1.87
N ASP A 286 -36.25 14.10 2.26
CA ASP A 286 -35.04 13.95 1.45
C ASP A 286 -35.15 12.68 0.60
N VAL A 287 -34.84 12.78 -0.69
CA VAL A 287 -34.99 11.69 -1.65
C VAL A 287 -33.66 11.36 -2.32
N VAL A 288 -33.34 10.07 -2.38
CA VAL A 288 -32.34 9.50 -3.28
C VAL A 288 -33.00 8.47 -4.18
N ASP A 289 -32.75 8.56 -5.49
CA ASP A 289 -33.28 7.61 -6.48
C ASP A 289 -32.11 6.95 -7.20
N TYR A 290 -31.90 5.68 -6.88
CA TYR A 290 -30.79 4.84 -7.35
C TYR A 290 -31.13 4.02 -8.59
N ALA A 291 -32.39 3.99 -9.03
CA ALA A 291 -32.77 3.39 -10.31
C ALA A 291 -32.87 4.44 -11.43
N ARG A 292 -32.96 5.73 -11.08
CA ARG A 292 -32.98 6.84 -12.04
C ARG A 292 -31.76 6.85 -12.96
N ASP A 293 -31.99 7.28 -14.20
CA ASP A 293 -30.99 7.46 -15.26
C ASP A 293 -30.08 6.22 -15.43
N GLY A 294 -30.67 5.01 -15.35
CA GLY A 294 -29.95 3.75 -15.52
C GLY A 294 -28.99 3.42 -14.38
N GLY A 295 -29.26 3.89 -13.16
CA GLY A 295 -28.41 3.63 -12.00
C GLY A 295 -27.27 4.62 -11.80
N LYS A 296 -27.24 5.72 -12.57
CA LYS A 296 -26.16 6.72 -12.54
C LYS A 296 -25.83 7.25 -11.14
N TYR A 297 -26.82 7.36 -10.25
CA TYR A 297 -26.65 7.94 -8.91
C TYR A 297 -26.46 6.91 -7.81
N GLN A 298 -26.29 5.62 -8.16
CA GLN A 298 -25.97 4.61 -7.17
C GLN A 298 -24.69 4.96 -6.40
N PRO A 299 -24.64 4.68 -5.09
CA PRO A 299 -23.40 4.83 -4.35
C PRO A 299 -22.36 3.86 -4.92
N LYS A 300 -21.19 4.39 -5.27
CA LYS A 300 -20.04 3.57 -5.68
C LYS A 300 -19.63 2.59 -4.55
N PHE A 301 -19.79 3.03 -3.31
CA PHE A 301 -19.57 2.24 -2.09
C PHE A 301 -20.82 2.27 -1.21
N TRP A 302 -21.58 1.18 -1.14
CA TRP A 302 -22.75 1.08 -0.25
C TRP A 302 -22.34 1.22 1.23
N ASP A 303 -21.28 0.55 1.64
CA ASP A 303 -20.49 0.91 2.83
C ASP A 303 -19.15 1.49 2.36
N PRO A 304 -18.77 2.72 2.73
CA PRO A 304 -19.39 3.60 3.73
C PRO A 304 -20.43 4.60 3.22
N THR A 305 -20.54 4.86 1.91
CA THR A 305 -21.26 6.06 1.42
C THR A 305 -22.74 6.06 1.75
N PHE A 306 -23.45 4.96 1.47
CA PHE A 306 -24.87 4.86 1.80
C PHE A 306 -25.09 4.72 3.30
N ARG A 307 -24.22 3.99 4.01
CA ARG A 307 -24.27 3.91 5.48
C ARG A 307 -24.16 5.28 6.14
N LEU A 308 -23.14 6.07 5.80
CA LEU A 308 -22.94 7.40 6.36
C LEU A 308 -24.09 8.34 6.01
N LEU A 309 -24.62 8.26 4.78
CA LEU A 309 -25.80 9.02 4.39
C LEU A 309 -27.01 8.64 5.25
N ALA A 310 -27.35 7.35 5.31
CA ALA A 310 -28.58 6.86 5.95
C ALA A 310 -28.54 7.00 7.48
N MET A 311 -27.36 6.91 8.10
CA MET A 311 -27.18 7.10 9.55
C MET A 311 -27.57 8.50 10.03
N GLU A 312 -27.53 9.51 9.15
CA GLU A 312 -27.94 10.87 9.48
C GLU A 312 -29.45 11.02 9.64
N TYR A 313 -30.26 10.04 9.20
CA TYR A 313 -31.71 10.09 9.26
C TYR A 313 -32.25 9.23 10.40
N ASP A 314 -33.41 9.59 10.94
CA ASP A 314 -34.08 8.80 11.98
C ASP A 314 -35.01 7.76 11.36
N LYS A 315 -35.53 8.07 10.17
CA LYS A 315 -36.45 7.22 9.42
C LYS A 315 -35.92 7.01 8.01
N ILE A 316 -35.99 5.78 7.54
CA ILE A 316 -35.60 5.40 6.19
C ILE A 316 -36.75 4.62 5.57
N PHE A 317 -37.20 5.05 4.41
CA PHE A 317 -38.17 4.29 3.61
C PHE A 317 -37.52 3.86 2.30
N PHE A 318 -37.23 2.57 2.18
CA PHE A 318 -36.59 1.98 1.01
C PHE A 318 -37.65 1.30 0.14
N HIS A 319 -37.89 1.81 -1.06
CA HIS A 319 -38.85 1.24 -2.00
C HIS A 319 -38.17 0.83 -3.30
N THR A 320 -38.22 -0.45 -3.67
CA THR A 320 -37.46 -0.97 -4.82
C THR A 320 -38.17 -2.10 -5.53
N GLU A 321 -37.88 -2.27 -6.83
CA GLU A 321 -38.22 -3.48 -7.57
C GLU A 321 -37.14 -4.57 -7.41
N GLU A 322 -37.46 -5.78 -7.88
CA GLU A 322 -36.57 -6.96 -7.89
C GLU A 322 -35.55 -6.93 -9.04
N GLY A 323 -35.42 -5.79 -9.75
CA GLY A 323 -34.54 -5.68 -10.91
C GLY A 323 -33.08 -5.83 -10.53
N THR A 324 -32.35 -6.65 -11.29
CA THR A 324 -30.89 -6.73 -11.20
C THR A 324 -30.27 -5.44 -11.72
N THR A 325 -29.27 -4.95 -10.98
CA THR A 325 -28.43 -3.82 -11.38
C THR A 325 -26.97 -4.16 -11.11
N SER A 326 -26.06 -3.46 -11.77
CA SER A 326 -24.61 -3.62 -11.60
C SER A 326 -24.08 -2.46 -10.77
N ASN A 327 -23.30 -2.76 -9.73
CA ASN A 327 -22.64 -1.73 -8.95
C ASN A 327 -21.67 -0.91 -9.83
N PRO A 328 -21.74 0.42 -9.83
CA PRO A 328 -21.01 1.26 -10.79
C PRO A 328 -19.49 1.28 -10.58
N PHE A 329 -18.98 0.74 -9.48
CA PHE A 329 -17.55 0.68 -9.19
C PHE A 329 -16.97 -0.74 -9.25
N SER A 330 -17.61 -1.70 -8.58
CA SER A 330 -17.14 -3.09 -8.50
C SER A 330 -17.59 -3.97 -9.67
N GLY A 331 -18.65 -3.57 -10.39
CA GLY A 331 -19.24 -4.37 -11.47
C GLY A 331 -19.99 -5.62 -10.98
N LEU A 332 -20.18 -5.78 -9.66
CA LEU A 332 -20.98 -6.87 -9.11
C LEU A 332 -22.45 -6.66 -9.45
N ASP A 333 -23.13 -7.74 -9.85
CA ASP A 333 -24.57 -7.76 -10.12
C ASP A 333 -25.35 -8.17 -8.87
N GLY A 334 -26.48 -7.51 -8.64
CA GLY A 334 -27.39 -7.80 -7.54
C GLY A 334 -28.63 -6.91 -7.60
N THR A 335 -29.62 -7.15 -6.75
CA THR A 335 -30.71 -6.18 -6.57
C THR A 335 -30.21 -4.99 -5.75
N LEU A 336 -30.90 -3.84 -5.83
CA LEU A 336 -30.59 -2.70 -4.96
C LEU A 336 -30.73 -3.06 -3.48
N LEU A 337 -31.66 -3.95 -3.15
CA LEU A 337 -31.86 -4.41 -1.78
C LEU A 337 -30.71 -5.29 -1.30
N ASP A 338 -30.15 -6.17 -2.15
CA ASP A 338 -28.99 -7.00 -1.79
C ASP A 338 -27.79 -6.14 -1.38
N PHE A 339 -27.53 -5.06 -2.13
CA PHE A 339 -26.46 -4.14 -1.79
C PHE A 339 -26.74 -3.32 -0.53
N ALA A 340 -28.00 -2.96 -0.29
CA ALA A 340 -28.41 -2.15 0.85
C ALA A 340 -28.54 -2.96 2.15
N ALA A 341 -28.83 -4.26 2.07
CA ALA A 341 -29.21 -5.09 3.21
C ALA A 341 -28.18 -5.07 4.36
N PRO A 342 -26.85 -5.20 4.13
CA PRO A 342 -25.87 -5.11 5.20
C PRO A 342 -25.88 -3.73 5.91
N VAL A 343 -26.22 -2.67 5.20
CA VAL A 343 -26.35 -1.32 5.78
C VAL A 343 -27.68 -1.19 6.52
N ILE A 344 -28.78 -1.73 5.98
CA ILE A 344 -30.09 -1.72 6.64
C ILE A 344 -30.03 -2.42 7.99
N GLN A 345 -29.35 -3.56 8.09
CA GLN A 345 -29.14 -4.23 9.37
C GLN A 345 -28.44 -3.30 10.37
N GLN A 346 -27.37 -2.63 9.96
CA GLN A 346 -26.68 -1.67 10.81
C GLN A 346 -27.57 -0.50 11.24
N LEU A 347 -28.48 -0.02 10.39
CA LEU A 347 -29.44 1.02 10.75
C LEU A 347 -30.38 0.53 11.86
N ILE A 348 -30.92 -0.69 11.73
CA ILE A 348 -31.77 -1.31 12.74
C ILE A 348 -31.02 -1.46 14.07
N ASP A 349 -29.78 -1.97 14.04
CA ASP A 349 -28.92 -2.12 15.21
C ASP A 349 -28.62 -0.77 15.91
N ASN A 350 -28.70 0.34 15.18
CA ASN A 350 -28.52 1.70 15.69
C ASN A 350 -29.86 2.43 15.97
N ASN A 351 -30.93 1.66 16.23
CA ASN A 351 -32.26 2.15 16.59
C ASN A 351 -32.90 3.08 15.53
N LYS A 352 -32.51 2.96 14.26
CA LYS A 352 -33.15 3.68 13.17
C LYS A 352 -34.44 2.96 12.75
N LYS A 353 -35.44 3.72 12.31
CA LYS A 353 -36.70 3.16 11.82
C LYS A 353 -36.62 2.93 10.33
N VAL A 354 -36.61 1.66 9.90
CA VAL A 354 -36.56 1.31 8.48
C VAL A 354 -37.88 0.67 8.06
N LEU A 355 -38.45 1.16 6.96
CA LEU A 355 -39.52 0.50 6.23
C LEU A 355 -38.98 0.10 4.86
N VAL A 356 -39.17 -1.16 4.47
CA VAL A 356 -38.81 -1.66 3.14
C VAL A 356 -40.09 -2.07 2.41
N SER A 357 -40.28 -1.57 1.20
CA SER A 357 -41.35 -1.96 0.28
C SER A 357 -40.76 -2.52 -1.00
N THR A 358 -40.93 -3.81 -1.22
CA THR A 358 -40.45 -4.49 -2.42
C THR A 358 -41.35 -5.66 -2.79
N SER A 359 -41.12 -6.24 -3.96
CA SER A 359 -41.82 -7.44 -4.44
C SER A 359 -40.79 -8.50 -4.81
N PHE A 360 -41.07 -9.75 -4.48
CA PHE A 360 -40.24 -10.89 -4.87
C PHE A 360 -41.00 -11.81 -5.81
N SER A 361 -40.29 -12.34 -6.79
CA SER A 361 -40.78 -13.38 -7.67
C SER A 361 -40.92 -14.69 -6.89
N ASN A 362 -41.79 -15.57 -7.37
CA ASN A 362 -42.01 -16.85 -6.73
C ASN A 362 -40.73 -17.70 -6.82
N GLY A 363 -40.16 -18.07 -5.67
CA GLY A 363 -38.91 -18.84 -5.58
C GLY A 363 -37.63 -18.01 -5.52
N ALA A 364 -37.71 -16.69 -5.33
CA ALA A 364 -36.54 -15.85 -5.07
C ALA A 364 -35.76 -16.33 -3.83
N ASP A 365 -34.43 -16.36 -3.93
CA ASP A 365 -33.55 -16.64 -2.80
C ASP A 365 -33.41 -15.37 -1.95
N LEU A 366 -33.89 -15.44 -0.70
CA LEU A 366 -33.89 -14.32 0.24
C LEU A 366 -32.79 -14.43 1.30
N SER A 367 -31.85 -15.36 1.14
CA SER A 367 -30.80 -15.61 2.13
C SER A 367 -29.94 -14.36 2.41
N ILE A 368 -29.63 -13.57 1.38
CA ILE A 368 -28.83 -12.34 1.49
C ILE A 368 -29.50 -11.28 2.36
N ILE A 369 -30.83 -11.25 2.38
CA ILE A 369 -31.62 -10.29 3.16
C ILE A 369 -32.26 -10.91 4.40
N GLY A 370 -31.94 -12.17 4.70
CA GLY A 370 -32.58 -12.96 5.74
C GLY A 370 -32.49 -12.31 7.12
N ASP A 371 -31.34 -11.73 7.45
CA ASP A 371 -31.12 -11.04 8.73
C ASP A 371 -31.95 -9.75 8.85
N VAL A 372 -32.22 -9.06 7.74
CA VAL A 372 -33.04 -7.83 7.70
C VAL A 372 -34.54 -8.13 7.89
N LEU A 373 -34.96 -9.37 7.60
CA LEU A 373 -36.36 -9.81 7.68
C LEU A 373 -36.72 -10.47 9.02
N SER A 374 -35.72 -10.78 9.87
CA SER A 374 -35.89 -11.36 11.21
C SER A 374 -36.03 -10.28 12.28
#